data_AF-A0A2D5ISP1-F1
#
_entry.id   AF-A0A2D5ISP1-F1
#
_cell.length_a   1.000
_cell.length_b   1.000
_cell.length_c   1.000
_cell.angle_alpha   90.00
_cell.angle_beta   90.00
_cell.angle_gamma   90.00
#
_symmetry.space_group_name_H-M   'P 1'
#
loop_
_entity.id
_entity.type
_entity.pdbx_description
1 polymer ?
#
loop_
_entity_poly.entity_id
_entity_poly.type
_entity_poly.pdbx_seq_one_letter_code
_entity_poly.pdbx_strand_id
1 'polypeptide(L)'
;MRCKKCDYPLWNLSPGACPECGDAFRPGDFEFKIGEVRFCCPHCDQAYYGDTDEGLLDPASFECVGCKASIEQDECIIRPLEGDDAIESTVAPWF
;
A
#
# COMPACT_ATOMS: atom_id res chain seq x y z
N MET A 1 -5.41 -4.39 2.46
CA MET A 1 -4.43 -5.27 1.81
C MET A 1 -3.92 -6.29 2.82
N ARG A 2 -4.18 -7.58 2.60
CA ARG A 2 -3.71 -8.68 3.45
C ARG A 2 -3.07 -9.77 2.58
N CYS A 3 -2.10 -10.48 3.13
CA CYS A 3 -1.44 -11.57 2.42
C CYS A 3 -2.43 -12.71 2.17
N LYS A 4 -2.54 -13.17 0.91
CA LYS A 4 -3.43 -14.28 0.54
C LYS A 4 -3.10 -15.62 1.22
N LYS A 5 -1.91 -15.76 1.80
CA LYS A 5 -1.42 -17.00 2.41
C LYS A 5 -1.52 -17.04 3.94
N CYS A 6 -1.20 -15.93 4.60
CA CYS A 6 -1.17 -15.85 6.06
C CYS A 6 -2.10 -14.78 6.65
N ASP A 7 -2.90 -14.11 5.82
CA ASP A 7 -3.79 -12.99 6.18
C ASP A 7 -3.09 -11.79 6.84
N TYR A 8 -1.76 -11.77 6.89
CA TYR A 8 -1.01 -10.69 7.52
C TYR A 8 -1.26 -9.34 6.82
N PRO A 9 -1.49 -8.24 7.57
CA PRO A 9 -1.69 -6.92 7.00
C PRO A 9 -0.42 -6.44 6.28
N LEU A 10 -0.54 -6.18 4.97
CA LEU A 10 0.58 -5.77 4.12
C LEU A 10 0.71 -4.24 3.99
N TRP A 11 0.16 -3.50 4.94
CA TRP A 11 0.18 -2.04 4.94
C TRP A 11 1.53 -1.51 5.40
N ASN A 12 1.98 -0.42 4.78
CA ASN A 12 3.26 0.23 5.11
C ASN A 12 4.48 -0.70 4.96
N LEU A 13 4.38 -1.72 4.11
CA LEU A 13 5.49 -2.62 3.77
C LEU A 13 5.94 -2.38 2.33
N SER A 14 7.24 -2.53 2.10
CA SER A 14 7.77 -2.61 0.75
C SER A 14 7.21 -3.85 0.06
N PRO A 15 6.62 -3.70 -1.14
CA PRO A 15 6.24 -4.83 -1.97
C PRO A 15 7.44 -5.75 -2.22
N GLY A 16 7.17 -7.04 -2.44
CA GLY A 16 8.23 -8.03 -2.52
C GLY A 16 7.84 -9.24 -1.73
N ALA A 17 8.42 -9.45 -0.54
CA ALA A 17 8.18 -10.63 0.27
C ALA A 17 7.42 -10.28 1.55
N CYS A 18 6.35 -11.04 1.84
CA CYS A 18 5.64 -10.94 3.11
C CYS A 18 6.60 -11.30 4.27
N PRO A 19 6.72 -10.47 5.33
CA PRO A 19 7.65 -10.71 6.42
C PRO A 19 7.32 -11.97 7.25
N GLU A 20 6.06 -12.42 7.24
CA GLU A 20 5.63 -13.61 7.99
C GLU A 20 5.85 -14.91 7.22
N CYS A 21 5.41 -14.96 5.95
CA CYS A 21 5.37 -16.20 5.18
C CYS A 21 6.34 -16.24 3.99
N GLY A 22 7.03 -15.12 3.71
CA GLY A 22 7.94 -14.96 2.56
C GLY A 22 7.25 -14.93 1.20
N ASP A 23 5.91 -14.94 1.15
CA ASP A 23 5.18 -15.00 -0.11
C ASP A 23 5.26 -13.67 -0.87
N ALA A 24 5.35 -13.77 -2.19
CA ALA A 24 5.55 -12.59 -3.01
C ALA A 24 4.23 -11.82 -3.15
N PHE A 25 4.22 -10.53 -2.81
CA PHE A 25 3.03 -9.69 -2.95
C PHE A 25 3.34 -8.41 -3.72
N ARG A 26 2.35 -7.99 -4.50
CA ARG A 26 2.44 -6.89 -5.45
C ARG A 26 1.18 -6.04 -5.37
N PRO A 27 1.27 -4.71 -5.18
CA PRO A 27 0.13 -3.80 -5.20
C PRO A 27 -0.80 -3.98 -6.38
N GLY A 28 -0.28 -4.21 -7.60
CA GLY A 28 -1.09 -4.40 -8.80
C GLY A 28 -1.91 -5.69 -8.83
N ASP A 29 -1.69 -6.63 -7.91
CA ASP A 29 -2.51 -7.86 -7.78
C ASP A 29 -3.75 -7.67 -6.89
N PHE A 30 -3.96 -6.44 -6.40
CA PHE A 30 -5.06 -6.07 -5.51
C PHE A 30 -5.87 -4.92 -6.11
N GLU A 31 -7.19 -5.02 -5.96
CA GLU A 31 -8.12 -3.96 -6.30
C GLU A 31 -8.38 -3.11 -5.06
N PHE A 32 -8.39 -1.79 -5.23
CA PHE A 32 -8.67 -0.83 -4.18
C PHE A 32 -9.83 0.06 -4.62
N LYS A 33 -10.63 0.60 -3.69
CA LYS A 33 -11.53 1.68 -4.11
C LYS A 33 -10.74 2.97 -4.26
N ILE A 34 -11.15 3.76 -5.24
CA ILE A 34 -10.64 5.11 -5.46
C ILE A 34 -10.74 5.91 -4.16
N GLY A 35 -9.61 6.43 -3.68
CA GLY A 35 -9.53 7.22 -2.45
C GLY A 35 -9.48 6.42 -1.14
N GLU A 36 -9.39 5.08 -1.16
CA GLU A 36 -9.16 4.29 0.07
C GLU A 36 -7.67 4.14 0.41
N VAL A 37 -6.79 4.21 -0.59
CA VAL A 37 -5.36 3.97 -0.42
C VAL A 37 -4.50 5.02 -1.12
N ARG A 38 -3.26 5.15 -0.65
CA ARG A 38 -2.20 5.93 -1.27
C ARG A 38 -1.00 5.04 -1.59
N PHE A 39 -0.44 5.26 -2.77
CA PHE A 39 0.78 4.64 -3.26
C PHE A 39 1.94 5.57 -2.93
N CYS A 40 2.74 5.23 -1.92
CA CYS A 40 3.88 6.03 -1.50
C CYS A 40 5.15 5.59 -2.22
N CYS A 41 5.89 6.55 -2.78
CA CYS A 41 7.19 6.32 -3.38
C CYS A 41 8.16 5.73 -2.33
N PRO A 42 8.86 4.62 -2.63
CA PRO A 42 9.77 3.98 -1.69
C PRO A 42 11.02 4.82 -1.38
N HIS A 43 11.34 5.83 -2.18
CA HIS A 43 12.53 6.66 -2.02
C HIS A 43 12.31 7.96 -1.24
N CYS A 44 11.15 8.61 -1.43
CA CYS A 44 10.89 9.93 -0.86
C CYS A 44 9.50 10.05 -0.21
N ASP A 45 8.77 8.95 -0.06
CA ASP A 45 7.45 8.89 0.57
C ASP A 45 6.35 9.70 -0.14
N GLN A 46 6.61 10.15 -1.38
CA GLN A 46 5.63 10.89 -2.17
C GLN A 46 4.39 10.04 -2.42
N ALA A 47 3.22 10.52 -1.99
CA ALA A 47 1.94 9.84 -2.17
C ALA A 47 1.35 10.09 -3.55
N TYR A 48 0.81 9.03 -4.15
CA TYR A 48 0.03 8.99 -5.38
C TYR A 48 -1.30 8.29 -5.12
N TYR A 49 -2.31 8.63 -5.90
CA TYR A 49 -3.66 8.09 -5.76
C TYR A 49 -4.08 7.50 -7.08
N GLY A 50 -4.55 6.25 -7.05
CA GLY A 50 -5.10 5.62 -8.23
C GLY A 50 -6.50 6.15 -8.52
N ASP A 51 -6.70 6.65 -9.73
CA ASP A 51 -7.99 7.11 -10.26
C ASP A 51 -8.62 6.14 -11.26
N THR A 52 -7.97 4.98 -11.50
CA THR A 52 -8.53 3.91 -12.33
C THR A 52 -9.71 3.20 -11.65
N ASP A 53 -10.49 2.45 -12.43
CA ASP A 53 -11.62 1.66 -11.94
C ASP A 53 -11.21 0.65 -10.85
N GLU A 54 -9.96 0.15 -10.93
CA GLU A 54 -9.35 -0.77 -9.96
C GLU A 54 -8.67 -0.06 -8.77
N GLY A 55 -8.71 1.28 -8.73
CA GLY A 55 -8.02 2.10 -7.72
C GLY A 55 -6.50 2.05 -7.81
N LEU A 56 -5.98 1.67 -8.98
CA LEU A 56 -4.57 1.59 -9.35
C LEU A 56 -4.11 2.87 -10.06
N LEU A 57 -2.79 3.06 -10.16
CA LEU A 57 -2.13 4.14 -10.88
C LEU A 57 -2.10 3.84 -12.39
N ASP A 58 -2.49 4.83 -13.20
CA ASP A 58 -2.26 4.83 -14.64
C ASP A 58 -1.40 6.06 -15.03
N PRO A 59 -0.19 5.87 -15.58
CA PRO A 59 0.47 4.60 -15.91
C PRO A 59 1.02 3.86 -14.67
N ALA A 60 1.15 2.53 -14.77
CA ALA A 60 1.72 1.69 -13.71
C ALA A 60 3.24 1.92 -13.48
N SER A 61 3.95 2.53 -14.42
CA SER A 61 5.37 2.89 -14.28
C SER A 61 5.55 4.37 -14.60
N PHE A 62 6.13 5.14 -13.69
CA PHE A 62 6.23 6.59 -13.83
C PHE A 62 7.45 7.18 -13.11
N GLU A 63 7.79 8.42 -13.44
CA GLU A 63 8.84 9.16 -12.74
C GLU A 63 8.24 9.88 -11.53
N CYS A 64 8.82 9.64 -10.34
CA CYS A 64 8.40 10.31 -9.13
C CYS A 64 8.61 11.83 -9.23
N VAL A 65 7.55 12.62 -9.05
CA VAL A 65 7.63 14.09 -9.05
C VAL A 65 8.51 14.68 -7.95
N GLY A 66 8.68 13.95 -6.83
CA GLY A 66 9.49 14.38 -5.69
C GLY A 66 10.98 14.10 -5.88
N CYS A 67 11.34 12.82 -6.03
CA CYS A 67 12.75 12.39 -6.11
C CYS A 67 13.28 12.17 -7.52
N LYS A 68 12.43 12.24 -8.55
CA LYS A 68 12.80 11.99 -9.95
C LYS A 68 13.30 10.57 -10.26
N ALA A 69 13.14 9.64 -9.31
CA ALA A 69 13.40 8.23 -9.56
C ALA A 69 12.29 7.62 -10.43
N SER A 70 12.66 6.74 -11.35
CA SER A 70 11.71 5.86 -12.04
C SER A 70 11.21 4.83 -11.03
N ILE A 71 9.90 4.79 -10.80
CA ILE A 71 9.26 3.88 -9.86
C ILE A 71 8.12 3.14 -10.57
N GLU A 72 7.94 1.88 -10.23
CA GLU A 72 6.78 1.11 -10.63
C GLU A 72 5.73 1.08 -9.50
N GLN A 73 4.46 1.01 -9.87
CA GLN A 73 3.34 0.85 -8.94
C GLN A 73 3.58 -0.34 -8.01
N ASP A 74 4.12 -1.43 -8.55
CA ASP A 74 4.41 -2.63 -7.79
C ASP A 74 5.59 -2.47 -6.81
N GLU A 75 6.30 -1.36 -6.83
CA GLU A 75 7.34 -1.00 -5.86
C GLU A 75 6.85 0.05 -4.84
N CYS A 76 5.66 0.63 -5.07
CA CYS A 76 5.08 1.61 -4.16
C CYS A 76 4.62 0.98 -2.85
N ILE A 77 4.93 1.65 -1.75
CA ILE A 77 4.46 1.28 -0.42
C ILE A 77 2.99 1.70 -0.30
N ILE A 78 2.09 0.74 -0.09
CA ILE A 78 0.67 1.05 0.04
C ILE A 78 0.33 1.39 1.48
N ARG A 79 -0.29 2.55 1.66
CA ARG A 79 -0.85 2.97 2.95
C ARG A 79 -2.34 3.24 2.81
N PRO A 80 -3.16 2.93 3.81
CA PRO A 80 -4.53 3.43 3.87
C PRO A 80 -4.52 4.96 3.93
N LEU A 81 -5.55 5.58 3.38
CA LEU A 81 -5.79 7.02 3.55
C LEU A 81 -6.23 7.27 5.01
N GLU A 82 -5.55 8.17 5.72
CA GLU A 82 -5.85 8.48 7.13
C GLU A 82 -7.33 8.87 7.29
N GLY A 83 -8.02 8.15 8.17
CA GLY A 83 -9.48 8.20 8.35
C GLY A 83 -10.08 6.86 8.81
N ASP A 84 -9.38 5.76 8.59
CA ASP A 84 -9.68 4.42 9.15
C ASP A 84 -8.47 3.90 9.95
N ASP A 85 -7.86 4.76 10.77
CA ASP A 85 -7.05 4.34 11.92
C ASP A 85 -7.97 3.82 13.04
N ALA A 86 -8.93 2.96 12.70
CA ALA A 86 -9.41 1.97 13.63
C ALA A 86 -8.39 0.82 13.62
N ILE A 87 -7.17 1.11 14.10
CA ILE A 87 -6.58 0.13 14.99
C ILE A 87 -7.65 -0.09 16.06
N GLU A 88 -8.39 -1.20 15.97
CA GLU A 88 -9.19 -1.68 17.09
C GLU A 88 -8.19 -1.92 18.23
N SER A 89 -7.92 -0.86 18.99
CA SER A 89 -7.21 -0.90 20.25
C SER A 89 -8.17 -1.55 21.24
N THR A 90 -8.48 -2.83 21.02
CA THR A 90 -9.10 -3.70 22.02
C THR A 90 -8.00 -4.12 22.97
N VAL A 91 -7.58 -3.19 23.84
CA VAL A 91 -6.84 -3.45 25.07
C VAL A 91 -6.87 -2.16 25.91
N ALA A 92 -7.44 -2.06 27.10
CA ALA A 92 -8.43 -2.81 27.88
C ALA A 92 -8.98 -1.76 28.89
N PRO A 93 -10.22 -1.82 29.39
CA PRO A 93 -10.68 -0.89 30.42
C PRO A 93 -9.89 -1.15 31.71
N TRP A 94 -9.12 -0.16 32.17
CA TRP A 94 -8.47 -0.23 33.47
C TRP A 94 -9.56 -0.11 34.54
N PHE A 95 -9.55 -1.06 35.47
CA PHE A 95 -10.44 -1.21 36.64
C PHE A 95 -10.36 -0.01 37.59
#